data_AF-A0A7H0H602-F1
#
_entry.id   AF-A0A7H0H602-F1
#
_cell.length_a   1.000
_cell.length_b   1.000
_cell.length_c   1.000
_cell.angle_alpha   90.00
_cell.angle_beta   90.00
_cell.angle_gamma   90.00
#
_symmetry.space_group_name_H-M   'P 1'
#
loop_
_entity.id
_entity.type
_entity.pdbx_description
1 polymer ?
#
loop_
_entity_poly.entity_id
_entity_poly.type
_entity_poly.pdbx_seq_one_letter_code
_entity_poly.pdbx_strand_id
1 'polypeptide(L)'
;MASDDAPDWLVRIHEEHGAALHRLVVLLGAEEESGRIVRSALLALHRRGHRMIDPAERVEFLQEHAVHLARAVREPQAPLALPPVDDARQQQVLQVVSSLPPRASEILVVSHYLAVFGPELAGIMRLSVRGCNQRLEIALETLRARLGSGKERPLEALSQELTAALRAAARTVQAPGTDTLAAELAEVGDTQGRRIGSRLATLLLLAAVVLGLLLAALTRPAVTPAEPDHSASARPTAEAPLSIAAVLQDVPVYYVGRADGRLFRELRDLPATGSMSEAALGALLNVAPLDPEYESAWSPGQVLSVEVDGDAVTVDLSANAYAEILTPLRALSARRQMVYTLAELLGIPEPRVFFLADGGPPPPEFRTGEGFGREGSTPLPQLWITDPQNLDQVAAGPILITGVVKPGLGS
;
A
#
# COMPACT_ATOMS: atom_id res chain seq x y z
N MET A 1 -31.06 -16.91 -16.48
CA MET A 1 -30.51 -17.98 -15.63
C MET A 1 -29.52 -17.30 -14.72
N ALA A 2 -29.92 -17.07 -13.47
CA ALA A 2 -29.22 -16.20 -12.54
C ALA A 2 -28.59 -17.02 -11.42
N SER A 3 -27.42 -16.54 -10.98
CA SER A 3 -26.78 -16.72 -9.67
C SER A 3 -26.54 -18.15 -9.18
N ASP A 4 -25.32 -18.64 -9.40
CA ASP A 4 -24.72 -19.67 -8.52
C ASP A 4 -23.20 -19.51 -8.31
N ASP A 5 -22.53 -18.59 -9.01
CA ASP A 5 -21.14 -18.23 -8.70
C ASP A 5 -21.08 -17.28 -7.50
N ALA A 6 -21.26 -17.81 -6.28
CA ALA A 6 -20.53 -17.23 -5.17
C ALA A 6 -19.04 -17.23 -5.60
N PRO A 7 -18.35 -16.09 -5.59
CA PRO A 7 -17.01 -16.05 -6.15
C PRO A 7 -16.10 -17.02 -5.39
N ASP A 8 -15.60 -18.07 -6.05
CA ASP A 8 -14.64 -19.03 -5.49
C ASP A 8 -13.48 -18.35 -4.73
N TRP A 9 -13.12 -17.13 -5.17
CA TRP A 9 -12.10 -16.32 -4.50
C TRP A 9 -12.45 -15.92 -3.06
N LEU A 10 -13.73 -15.73 -2.71
CA LEU A 10 -14.15 -15.35 -1.35
C LEU A 10 -14.01 -16.52 -0.39
N VAL A 11 -14.35 -17.73 -0.85
CA VAL A 11 -14.16 -18.98 -0.10
C VAL A 11 -12.67 -19.19 0.15
N ARG A 12 -11.84 -19.06 -0.91
CA ARG A 12 -10.39 -19.17 -0.79
C ARG A 12 -9.79 -18.15 0.20
N ILE A 13 -10.20 -16.88 0.12
CA ILE A 13 -9.75 -15.85 1.08
C ILE A 13 -10.16 -16.20 2.51
N HIS A 14 -11.36 -16.75 2.71
CA HIS A 14 -11.78 -17.18 4.04
C HIS A 14 -10.97 -18.38 4.54
N GLU A 15 -10.69 -19.37 3.70
CA GLU A 15 -9.86 -20.52 4.06
C GLU A 15 -8.43 -20.10 4.41
N GLU A 16 -7.86 -19.16 3.65
CA GLU A 16 -6.49 -18.65 3.85
C GLU A 16 -6.39 -17.71 5.07
N HIS A 17 -7.33 -16.79 5.24
CA HIS A 17 -7.21 -15.69 6.20
C HIS A 17 -8.25 -15.69 7.33
N GLY A 18 -9.32 -16.48 7.25
CA GLY A 18 -10.43 -16.46 8.20
C GLY A 18 -10.01 -16.77 9.63
N ALA A 19 -9.16 -17.78 9.82
CA ALA A 19 -8.63 -18.13 11.13
C ALA A 19 -7.73 -17.03 11.72
N ALA A 20 -6.92 -16.36 10.88
CA ALA A 20 -6.09 -15.25 11.30
C ALA A 20 -6.93 -14.02 11.69
N LEU A 21 -7.95 -13.68 10.89
CA LEU A 21 -8.88 -12.58 11.19
C LEU A 21 -9.69 -12.84 12.47
N HIS A 22 -10.16 -14.07 12.68
CA HIS A 22 -10.85 -14.44 13.91
C HIS A 22 -9.96 -14.22 15.14
N ARG A 23 -8.73 -14.74 15.11
CA ARG A 23 -7.76 -14.58 16.20
C ARG A 23 -7.39 -13.12 16.42
N LEU A 24 -7.22 -12.32 15.36
CA LEU A 24 -7.01 -10.88 15.45
C LEU A 24 -8.16 -10.23 16.24
N VAL A 25 -9.41 -10.53 15.89
CA VAL A 25 -10.58 -9.94 16.55
C VAL A 25 -10.66 -10.33 18.03
N VAL A 26 -10.28 -11.57 18.37
CA VAL A 26 -10.17 -12.02 19.77
C VAL A 26 -9.05 -11.28 20.50
N LEU A 27 -7.85 -11.13 19.91
CA LEU A 27 -6.75 -10.34 20.49
C LEU A 27 -7.12 -8.85 20.67
N LEU A 28 -8.03 -8.35 19.83
CA LEU A 28 -8.59 -7.02 19.95
C LEU A 28 -9.71 -6.93 20.98
N GLY A 29 -10.01 -7.98 21.75
CA GLY A 29 -10.94 -7.98 22.87
C GLY A 29 -12.41 -8.10 22.47
N ALA A 30 -12.72 -8.63 21.28
CA ALA A 30 -14.08 -8.83 20.79
C ALA A 30 -14.36 -10.33 20.56
N GLU A 31 -14.09 -11.14 21.57
CA GLU A 31 -14.19 -12.61 21.48
C GLU A 31 -15.61 -13.08 21.18
N GLU A 32 -16.60 -12.57 21.92
CA GLU A 32 -18.00 -12.96 21.79
C GLU A 32 -18.57 -12.65 20.39
N GLU A 33 -18.16 -11.53 19.78
CA GLU A 33 -18.62 -11.11 18.45
C GLU A 33 -17.68 -11.51 17.31
N SER A 34 -16.58 -12.21 17.60
CA SER A 34 -15.50 -12.47 16.64
C SER A 34 -15.99 -13.10 15.33
N GLY A 35 -16.80 -14.16 15.41
CA GLY A 35 -17.40 -14.79 14.23
C GLY A 35 -18.32 -13.85 13.44
N ARG A 36 -19.13 -13.05 14.13
CA ARG A 36 -20.02 -12.05 13.49
C ARG A 36 -19.21 -10.96 12.79
N ILE A 37 -18.11 -10.51 13.40
CA ILE A 37 -17.22 -9.48 12.85
C ILE A 37 -16.55 -9.97 11.57
N VAL A 38 -15.93 -11.17 11.60
CA VAL A 38 -15.28 -11.76 10.42
C VAL A 38 -16.30 -11.95 9.29
N ARG A 39 -17.50 -12.46 9.59
CA ARG A 39 -18.58 -12.59 8.61
C ARG A 39 -19.01 -11.24 8.03
N SER A 40 -19.15 -10.22 8.87
CA SER A 40 -19.52 -8.87 8.43
C SER A 40 -18.47 -8.25 7.52
N ALA A 41 -17.19 -8.48 7.80
CA ALA A 41 -16.08 -8.06 6.94
C ALA A 41 -16.09 -8.77 5.58
N LEU A 42 -16.31 -10.08 5.55
CA LEU A 42 -16.42 -10.84 4.30
C LEU A 42 -17.62 -10.41 3.46
N LEU A 43 -18.77 -10.14 4.08
CA LEU A 43 -19.94 -9.61 3.39
C LEU A 43 -19.69 -8.20 2.84
N ALA A 44 -18.96 -7.36 3.57
CA ALA A 44 -18.56 -6.04 3.09
C ALA A 44 -17.60 -6.14 1.90
N LEU A 45 -16.65 -7.08 1.96
CA LEU A 45 -15.73 -7.38 0.87
C LEU A 45 -16.49 -7.86 -0.37
N HIS A 46 -17.41 -8.80 -0.23
CA HIS A 46 -18.22 -9.31 -1.33
C HIS A 46 -18.97 -8.18 -2.05
N ARG A 47 -19.61 -7.27 -1.30
CA ARG A 47 -20.32 -6.11 -1.87
C ARG A 47 -19.40 -5.17 -2.66
N ARG A 48 -18.16 -5.00 -2.22
CA ARG A 48 -17.18 -4.09 -2.83
C ARG A 48 -16.26 -4.78 -3.85
N GLY A 49 -16.24 -6.11 -3.88
CA GLY A 49 -15.25 -6.93 -4.60
C GLY A 49 -15.20 -6.72 -6.11
N HIS A 50 -16.31 -6.28 -6.72
CA HIS A 50 -16.34 -5.87 -8.13
C HIS A 50 -15.45 -4.66 -8.47
N ARG A 51 -15.00 -3.89 -7.47
CA ARG A 51 -14.10 -2.72 -7.62
C ARG A 51 -12.67 -2.99 -7.19
N MET A 52 -12.44 -4.10 -6.48
CA MET A 52 -11.13 -4.46 -5.92
C MET A 52 -10.62 -5.66 -6.71
N ILE A 53 -9.84 -5.36 -7.74
CA ILE A 53 -9.33 -6.35 -8.69
C ILE A 53 -8.14 -7.09 -8.06
N ASP A 54 -7.30 -6.37 -7.31
CA ASP A 54 -6.11 -6.89 -6.66
C ASP A 54 -6.46 -7.78 -5.43
N PRO A 55 -5.99 -9.03 -5.36
CA PRO A 55 -6.08 -9.86 -4.17
C PRO A 55 -5.51 -9.22 -2.89
N ALA A 56 -4.43 -8.43 -2.97
CA ALA A 56 -3.83 -7.81 -1.79
C ALA A 56 -4.75 -6.74 -1.17
N GLU A 57 -5.34 -5.87 -2.01
CA GLU A 57 -6.33 -4.87 -1.58
C GLU A 57 -7.53 -5.50 -0.85
N ARG A 58 -7.93 -6.71 -1.26
CA ARG A 58 -9.02 -7.46 -0.59
C ARG A 58 -8.63 -7.89 0.82
N VAL A 59 -7.39 -8.29 1.04
CA VAL A 59 -6.88 -8.69 2.36
C VAL A 59 -6.73 -7.47 3.26
N GLU A 60 -6.16 -6.38 2.75
CA GLU A 60 -6.05 -5.11 3.48
C GLU A 60 -7.43 -4.58 3.90
N PHE A 61 -8.41 -4.61 2.99
CA PHE A 61 -9.79 -4.23 3.29
C PHE A 61 -10.39 -5.08 4.42
N LEU A 62 -10.16 -6.40 4.42
CA LEU A 62 -10.64 -7.28 5.48
C LEU A 62 -10.00 -6.96 6.83
N GLN A 63 -8.68 -6.74 6.85
CA GLN A 63 -7.94 -6.40 8.07
C GLN A 63 -8.41 -5.05 8.63
N GLU A 64 -8.49 -4.00 7.80
CA GLU A 64 -9.05 -2.70 8.17
C GLU A 64 -10.46 -2.88 8.76
N HIS A 65 -11.35 -3.54 8.03
CA HIS A 65 -12.75 -3.65 8.43
C HIS A 65 -12.91 -4.46 9.73
N ALA A 66 -12.17 -5.56 9.89
CA ALA A 66 -12.18 -6.36 11.11
C ALA A 66 -11.69 -5.57 12.33
N VAL A 67 -10.60 -4.79 12.20
CA VAL A 67 -10.09 -3.94 13.28
C VAL A 67 -11.13 -2.90 13.70
N HIS A 68 -11.78 -2.24 12.74
CA HIS A 68 -12.79 -1.22 13.06
C HIS A 68 -14.06 -1.78 13.67
N LEU A 69 -14.53 -2.94 13.20
CA LEU A 69 -15.69 -3.61 13.80
C LEU A 69 -15.37 -4.09 15.21
N ALA A 70 -14.20 -4.69 15.44
CA ALA A 70 -13.73 -5.10 16.77
C ALA A 70 -13.58 -3.90 17.73
N ARG A 71 -13.14 -2.76 17.22
CA ARG A 71 -13.08 -1.50 17.97
C ARG A 71 -14.47 -0.94 18.29
N ALA A 72 -15.46 -1.12 17.42
CA ALA A 72 -16.79 -0.55 17.57
C ALA A 72 -17.68 -1.29 18.58
N VAL A 73 -17.45 -2.60 18.78
CA VAL A 73 -18.23 -3.40 19.75
C VAL A 73 -17.75 -3.22 21.20
N ARG A 74 -16.53 -2.69 21.39
CA ARG A 74 -15.94 -2.49 22.71
C ARG A 74 -16.20 -1.10 23.26
N GLU A 75 -16.16 -0.97 24.59
CA GLU A 75 -16.14 0.33 25.23
C GLU A 75 -14.84 1.10 24.87
N PRO A 76 -14.90 2.40 24.53
CA PRO A 76 -13.74 3.15 24.02
C PRO A 76 -12.50 3.17 24.92
N GLN A 77 -12.67 2.94 26.23
CA GLN A 77 -11.61 2.95 27.23
C GLN A 77 -11.34 1.58 27.86
N ALA A 78 -12.04 0.52 27.44
CA ALA A 78 -11.81 -0.81 27.96
C ALA A 78 -10.40 -1.32 27.57
N PRO A 79 -9.60 -1.83 28.52
CA PRO A 79 -8.31 -2.43 28.23
C PRO A 79 -8.49 -3.68 27.36
N LEU A 80 -7.45 -4.04 26.60
CA LEU A 80 -7.42 -5.30 25.88
C LEU A 80 -7.15 -6.45 26.86
N ALA A 81 -8.02 -7.44 26.88
CA ALA A 81 -7.79 -8.68 27.62
C ALA A 81 -7.16 -9.72 26.67
N LEU A 82 -5.84 -9.83 26.70
CA LEU A 82 -5.11 -10.79 25.85
C LEU A 82 -5.20 -12.21 26.44
N PRO A 83 -5.38 -13.26 25.60
CA PRO A 83 -5.40 -14.65 26.07
C PRO A 83 -4.12 -15.03 26.81
N PRO A 84 -4.22 -15.80 27.91
CA PRO A 84 -3.06 -16.23 28.67
C PRO A 84 -2.21 -17.25 27.88
N VAL A 85 -0.92 -17.28 28.18
CA VAL A 85 0.05 -18.23 27.64
C VAL A 85 0.87 -18.88 28.76
N ASP A 86 1.37 -20.10 28.51
CA ASP A 86 2.11 -20.87 29.51
C ASP A 86 3.52 -20.32 29.79
N ASP A 87 4.18 -19.75 28.76
CA ASP A 87 5.50 -19.18 28.90
C ASP A 87 5.44 -17.91 29.77
N ALA A 88 6.10 -17.93 30.92
CA ALA A 88 6.04 -16.85 31.90
C ALA A 88 6.54 -15.52 31.34
N ARG A 89 7.51 -15.54 30.42
CA ARG A 89 8.07 -14.31 29.84
C ARG A 89 7.10 -13.71 28.83
N GLN A 90 6.53 -14.52 27.94
CA GLN A 90 5.49 -14.09 27.01
C GLN A 90 4.26 -13.59 27.76
N GLN A 91 3.85 -14.29 28.83
CA GLN A 91 2.75 -13.88 29.69
C GLN A 91 2.98 -12.51 30.33
N GLN A 92 4.20 -12.25 30.80
CA GLN A 92 4.57 -10.93 31.33
C GLN A 92 4.43 -9.83 30.26
N VAL A 93 4.88 -10.08 29.02
CA VAL A 93 4.73 -9.13 27.91
C VAL A 93 3.26 -8.83 27.63
N LEU A 94 2.41 -9.85 27.54
CA LEU A 94 0.97 -9.69 27.28
C LEU A 94 0.26 -8.94 28.42
N GLN A 95 0.63 -9.20 29.67
CA GLN A 95 0.10 -8.46 30.83
C GLN A 95 0.47 -6.97 30.75
N VAL A 96 1.71 -6.65 30.39
CA VAL A 96 2.12 -5.26 30.22
C VAL A 96 1.37 -4.61 29.07
N VAL A 97 1.24 -5.25 27.90
CA VAL A 97 0.44 -4.73 26.77
C VAL A 97 -1.01 -4.48 27.16
N SER A 98 -1.63 -5.39 27.92
CA SER A 98 -3.00 -5.26 28.41
C SER A 98 -3.17 -4.09 29.40
N SER A 99 -2.09 -3.70 30.09
CA SER A 99 -2.06 -2.57 31.03
C SER A 99 -1.82 -1.20 30.38
N LEU A 100 -1.47 -1.16 29.08
CA LEU A 100 -1.25 0.08 28.35
C LEU A 100 -2.60 0.77 28.03
N PRO A 101 -2.59 2.07 27.67
CA PRO A 101 -3.78 2.71 27.14
C PRO A 101 -4.35 1.92 25.95
N PRO A 102 -5.69 1.75 25.82
CA PRO A 102 -6.29 0.84 24.83
C PRO A 102 -5.81 1.07 23.40
N ARG A 103 -5.59 2.34 23.00
CA ARG A 103 -5.08 2.71 21.67
C ARG A 103 -3.62 2.29 21.44
N ALA A 104 -2.81 2.29 22.49
CA ALA A 104 -1.43 1.83 22.43
C ALA A 104 -1.38 0.29 22.39
N SER A 105 -2.23 -0.39 23.16
CA SER A 105 -2.36 -1.85 23.07
C SER A 105 -2.85 -2.27 21.68
N GLU A 106 -3.85 -1.58 21.15
CA GLU A 106 -4.44 -1.87 19.84
C GLU A 106 -3.42 -1.76 18.70
N ILE A 107 -2.65 -0.66 18.63
CA ILE A 107 -1.65 -0.49 17.56
C ILE A 107 -0.54 -1.55 17.65
N LEU A 108 -0.14 -1.94 18.87
CA LEU A 108 0.86 -2.99 19.09
C LEU A 108 0.36 -4.37 18.64
N VAL A 109 -0.90 -4.70 18.98
CA VAL A 109 -1.55 -5.95 18.57
C VAL A 109 -1.66 -6.01 17.06
N VAL A 110 -2.23 -4.99 16.42
CA VAL A 110 -2.43 -4.96 14.96
C VAL A 110 -1.10 -5.06 14.24
N SER A 111 -0.11 -4.24 14.60
CA SER A 111 1.17 -4.21 13.87
C SER A 111 1.96 -5.51 14.00
N HIS A 112 2.06 -6.09 15.21
CA HIS A 112 2.92 -7.25 15.46
C HIS A 112 2.22 -8.59 15.21
N TYR A 113 0.88 -8.65 15.32
CA TYR A 113 0.15 -9.86 14.98
C TYR A 113 0.05 -10.05 13.46
N LEU A 114 -0.29 -8.99 12.73
CA LEU A 114 -0.39 -9.02 11.27
C LEU A 114 0.96 -8.83 10.57
N ALA A 115 2.00 -8.41 11.30
CA ALA A 115 3.32 -8.03 10.77
C ALA A 115 3.25 -6.88 9.75
N VAL A 116 2.33 -5.92 9.98
CA VAL A 116 2.08 -4.76 9.12
C VAL A 116 2.59 -3.48 9.78
N PHE A 117 3.26 -2.63 9.01
CA PHE A 117 3.89 -1.39 9.50
C PHE A 117 3.75 -0.25 8.48
N GLY A 118 4.06 0.97 8.88
CA GLY A 118 4.08 2.11 7.95
C GLY A 118 2.71 2.43 7.33
N PRO A 119 2.61 2.60 5.99
CA PRO A 119 1.36 2.98 5.32
C PRO A 119 0.21 1.99 5.50
N GLU A 120 0.48 0.68 5.44
CA GLU A 120 -0.55 -0.36 5.56
C GLU A 120 -1.19 -0.33 6.97
N LEU A 121 -0.35 -0.30 8.01
CA LEU A 121 -0.80 -0.12 9.39
C LEU A 121 -1.57 1.20 9.56
N ALA A 122 -1.11 2.28 8.94
CA ALA A 122 -1.78 3.57 9.02
C ALA A 122 -3.16 3.56 8.35
N GLY A 123 -3.30 2.86 7.22
CA GLY A 123 -4.56 2.59 6.53
C GLY A 123 -5.52 1.82 7.42
N ILE A 124 -5.07 0.67 7.96
CA ILE A 124 -5.85 -0.16 8.89
C ILE A 124 -6.28 0.62 10.14
N MET A 125 -5.41 1.48 10.68
CA MET A 125 -5.70 2.25 11.89
C MET A 125 -6.49 3.53 11.62
N ARG A 126 -6.65 3.94 10.35
CA ARG A 126 -7.18 5.23 9.88
C ARG A 126 -6.47 6.43 10.51
N LEU A 127 -5.15 6.39 10.47
CA LEU A 127 -4.28 7.46 10.93
C LEU A 127 -3.40 7.93 9.77
N SER A 128 -2.81 9.13 9.89
CA SER A 128 -1.70 9.48 9.01
C SER A 128 -0.51 8.57 9.31
N VAL A 129 0.32 8.28 8.30
CA VAL A 129 1.54 7.45 8.46
C VAL A 129 2.40 7.94 9.62
N ARG A 130 2.64 9.26 9.69
CA ARG A 130 3.37 9.90 10.78
C ARG A 130 2.71 9.67 12.14
N GLY A 131 1.42 9.92 12.26
CA GLY A 131 0.70 9.78 13.51
C GLY A 131 0.63 8.33 13.97
N CYS A 132 0.58 7.39 13.02
CA CYS A 132 0.64 5.95 13.27
C CYS A 132 2.03 5.54 13.79
N ASN A 133 3.09 5.89 13.07
CA ASN A 133 4.48 5.59 13.45
C ASN A 133 4.84 6.19 14.81
N GLN A 134 4.49 7.46 15.04
CA GLN A 134 4.72 8.10 16.33
C GLN A 134 4.00 7.39 17.47
N ARG A 135 2.73 6.97 17.27
CA ARG A 135 1.99 6.23 18.30
C ARG A 135 2.57 4.85 18.54
N LEU A 136 3.03 4.16 17.49
CA LEU A 136 3.67 2.86 17.60
C LEU A 136 4.98 2.94 18.36
N GLU A 137 5.83 3.92 18.03
CA GLU A 137 7.10 4.17 18.72
C GLU A 137 6.87 4.49 20.21
N ILE A 138 5.93 5.40 20.52
CA ILE A 138 5.55 5.71 21.91
C ILE A 138 5.05 4.45 22.63
N ALA A 139 4.24 3.61 21.97
CA ALA A 139 3.71 2.39 22.56
C ALA A 139 4.83 1.37 22.85
N LEU A 140 5.77 1.17 21.91
CA LEU A 140 6.93 0.29 22.09
C LEU A 140 7.86 0.79 23.18
N GLU A 141 8.12 2.09 23.25
CA GLU A 141 8.97 2.67 24.28
C GLU A 141 8.32 2.58 25.67
N THR A 142 7.00 2.77 25.74
CA THR A 142 6.23 2.58 26.98
C THR A 142 6.24 1.12 27.42
N LEU A 143 6.08 0.18 26.48
CA LEU A 143 6.20 -1.26 26.73
C LEU A 143 7.61 -1.61 27.26
N ARG A 144 8.66 -1.09 26.61
CA ARG A 144 10.06 -1.28 27.01
C ARG A 144 10.31 -0.79 28.43
N ALA A 145 9.83 0.41 28.75
CA ALA A 145 9.97 1.00 30.08
C ALA A 145 9.27 0.17 31.16
N ARG A 146 8.07 -0.35 30.89
CA ARG A 146 7.30 -1.15 31.86
C ARG A 146 7.83 -2.57 32.08
N LEU A 147 8.53 -3.15 31.10
CA LEU A 147 9.16 -4.47 31.23
C LEU A 147 10.46 -4.45 32.06
N GLY A 148 10.89 -3.28 32.55
CA GLY A 148 12.02 -3.14 33.47
C GLY A 148 13.40 -3.33 32.83
N SER A 149 13.48 -3.46 31.52
CA SER A 149 14.73 -3.73 30.78
C SER A 149 15.57 -2.49 30.41
N GLY A 150 15.16 -1.28 30.83
CA GLY A 150 15.91 -0.03 30.60
C GLY A 150 16.26 0.26 29.12
N LYS A 151 17.02 1.34 28.86
CA LYS A 151 17.48 1.71 27.51
C LYS A 151 18.44 0.69 26.87
N GLU A 152 18.83 -0.36 27.60
CA GLU A 152 19.86 -1.33 27.20
C GLU A 152 19.33 -2.37 26.20
N ARG A 153 18.00 -2.61 26.16
CA ARG A 153 17.43 -3.57 25.21
C ARG A 153 17.10 -2.92 23.86
N PRO A 154 17.62 -3.46 22.74
CA PRO A 154 17.26 -2.99 21.40
C PRO A 154 15.75 -3.20 21.14
N LEU A 155 15.13 -2.26 20.42
CA LEU A 155 13.70 -2.28 20.13
C LEU A 155 13.33 -3.47 19.23
N GLU A 156 14.26 -3.91 18.39
CA GLU A 156 14.12 -5.05 17.48
C GLU A 156 13.88 -6.34 18.27
N ALA A 157 14.67 -6.57 19.33
CA ALA A 157 14.51 -7.73 20.20
C ALA A 157 13.18 -7.71 20.97
N LEU A 158 12.72 -6.51 21.36
CA LEU A 158 11.42 -6.34 22.00
C LEU A 158 10.26 -6.61 21.02
N SER A 159 10.37 -6.11 19.78
CA SER A 159 9.39 -6.34 18.72
C SER A 159 9.26 -7.83 18.37
N GLN A 160 10.38 -8.55 18.30
CA GLN A 160 10.41 -10.00 18.10
C GLN A 160 9.73 -10.76 19.25
N GLU A 161 10.01 -10.38 20.51
CA GLU A 161 9.40 -11.01 21.68
C GLU A 161 7.89 -10.74 21.76
N LEU A 162 7.46 -9.50 21.49
CA LEU A 162 6.05 -9.12 21.40
C LEU A 162 5.33 -9.93 20.31
N THR A 163 5.94 -10.05 19.13
CA THR A 163 5.41 -10.86 18.02
C THR A 163 5.26 -12.32 18.43
N ALA A 164 6.26 -12.90 19.10
CA ALA A 164 6.22 -14.26 19.59
C ALA A 164 5.10 -14.46 20.63
N ALA A 165 4.95 -13.54 21.58
CA ALA A 165 3.93 -13.58 22.62
C ALA A 165 2.51 -13.48 22.03
N LEU A 166 2.27 -12.55 21.09
CA LEU A 166 0.97 -12.41 20.42
C LEU A 166 0.63 -13.64 19.58
N ARG A 167 1.61 -14.22 18.86
CA ARG A 167 1.40 -15.48 18.12
C ARG A 167 1.13 -16.66 19.06
N ALA A 168 1.76 -16.71 20.23
CA ALA A 168 1.46 -17.71 21.25
C ALA A 168 0.03 -17.56 21.79
N ALA A 169 -0.39 -16.35 22.15
CA ALA A 169 -1.76 -16.06 22.58
C ALA A 169 -2.79 -16.38 21.48
N ALA A 170 -2.51 -16.03 20.23
CA ALA A 170 -3.41 -16.35 19.12
C ALA A 170 -3.57 -17.86 18.89
N ARG A 171 -2.56 -18.68 19.23
CA ARG A 171 -2.63 -20.14 19.12
C ARG A 171 -3.52 -20.78 20.20
N THR A 172 -3.73 -20.12 21.35
CA THR A 172 -4.65 -20.62 22.38
C THR A 172 -6.11 -20.37 21.99
N VAL A 173 -6.36 -19.44 21.06
CA VAL A 173 -7.68 -19.17 20.49
C VAL A 173 -8.04 -20.21 19.43
N GLN A 174 -9.11 -20.96 19.69
CA GLN A 174 -9.63 -21.96 18.77
C GLN A 174 -10.46 -21.29 17.66
N ALA A 175 -9.99 -21.39 16.42
CA ALA A 175 -10.73 -20.83 15.28
C ALA A 175 -11.99 -21.66 14.97
N PRO A 176 -13.12 -21.03 14.62
CA PRO A 176 -14.32 -21.76 14.19
C PRO A 176 -14.05 -22.53 12.89
N GLY A 177 -14.60 -23.74 12.79
CA GLY A 177 -14.45 -24.61 11.62
C GLY A 177 -15.16 -24.07 10.36
N THR A 178 -14.65 -24.43 9.18
CA THR A 178 -15.07 -23.94 7.85
C THR A 178 -16.47 -24.38 7.44
N ASP A 179 -16.97 -25.50 7.97
CA ASP A 179 -18.18 -26.19 7.49
C ASP A 179 -19.48 -25.40 7.74
N THR A 180 -19.47 -24.45 8.67
CA THR A 180 -20.64 -23.62 9.01
C THR A 180 -20.77 -22.39 8.11
N LEU A 181 -19.67 -21.87 7.55
CA LEU A 181 -19.68 -20.56 6.92
C LEU A 181 -20.23 -20.58 5.48
N ALA A 182 -19.98 -21.62 4.69
CA ALA A 182 -20.52 -21.73 3.33
C ALA A 182 -22.06 -21.81 3.34
N ALA A 183 -22.63 -22.61 4.25
CA ALA A 183 -24.06 -22.72 4.46
C ALA A 183 -24.67 -21.40 4.99
N GLU A 184 -23.99 -20.73 5.93
CA GLU A 184 -24.48 -19.46 6.50
C GLU A 184 -24.31 -18.25 5.57
N LEU A 185 -23.27 -18.19 4.73
CA LEU A 185 -23.11 -17.16 3.70
C LEU A 185 -24.17 -17.31 2.60
N ALA A 186 -24.55 -18.54 2.24
CA ALA A 186 -25.65 -18.81 1.32
C ALA A 186 -27.00 -18.34 1.92
N GLU A 187 -27.27 -18.62 3.20
CA GLU A 187 -28.50 -18.21 3.87
C GLU A 187 -28.63 -16.68 4.04
N VAL A 188 -27.51 -15.98 4.30
CA VAL A 188 -27.49 -14.51 4.38
C VAL A 188 -27.56 -13.86 2.99
N GLY A 189 -26.98 -14.49 1.96
CA GLY A 189 -27.16 -14.09 0.56
C GLY A 189 -28.63 -14.17 0.12
N ASP A 190 -29.32 -15.26 0.49
CA ASP A 190 -30.71 -15.50 0.11
C ASP A 190 -31.72 -14.64 0.89
N THR A 191 -31.48 -14.40 2.19
CA THR A 191 -32.33 -13.51 2.99
C THR A 191 -32.28 -12.06 2.51
N GLN A 192 -31.19 -11.64 1.86
CA GLN A 192 -31.05 -10.31 1.26
C GLN A 192 -31.52 -10.23 -0.21
N GLY A 193 -31.54 -11.36 -0.92
CA GLY A 193 -32.22 -11.56 -2.23
C GLY A 193 -33.75 -11.39 -2.16
N ARG A 194 -34.31 -11.42 -0.95
CA ARG A 194 -35.71 -11.08 -0.65
C ARG A 194 -36.00 -9.59 -0.55
N ARG A 195 -35.16 -8.71 -1.12
CA ARG A 195 -35.59 -7.34 -1.51
C ARG A 195 -36.48 -7.36 -2.76
N ILE A 196 -37.59 -8.09 -2.67
CA ILE A 196 -38.81 -7.79 -3.42
C ILE A 196 -39.34 -6.48 -2.82
N GLY A 197 -38.82 -5.37 -3.34
CA GLY A 197 -39.19 -4.04 -2.84
C GLY A 197 -38.74 -2.90 -3.74
N SER A 198 -37.73 -3.10 -4.59
CA SER A 198 -37.33 -2.05 -5.55
C SER A 198 -38.30 -1.94 -6.72
N ARG A 199 -38.89 -3.04 -7.21
CA ARG A 199 -39.89 -3.02 -8.30
C ARG A 199 -41.26 -2.49 -7.85
N LEU A 200 -41.63 -2.73 -6.58
CA LEU A 200 -42.84 -2.18 -5.97
C LEU A 200 -42.64 -0.71 -5.59
N ALA A 201 -41.45 -0.34 -5.11
CA ALA A 201 -41.09 1.06 -4.88
C ALA A 201 -40.96 1.87 -6.17
N THR A 202 -40.45 1.30 -7.27
CA THR A 202 -40.45 1.99 -8.58
C THR A 202 -41.84 2.11 -9.17
N LEU A 203 -42.72 1.10 -9.00
CA LEU A 203 -44.13 1.22 -9.42
C LEU A 203 -44.88 2.25 -8.57
N LEU A 204 -44.65 2.31 -7.26
CA LEU A 204 -45.22 3.33 -6.37
C LEU A 204 -44.66 4.73 -6.66
N LEU A 205 -43.38 4.84 -6.99
CA LEU A 205 -42.76 6.09 -7.44
C LEU A 205 -43.31 6.53 -8.80
N LEU A 206 -43.49 5.60 -9.76
CA LEU A 206 -44.10 5.91 -11.05
C LEU A 206 -45.55 6.35 -10.89
N ALA A 207 -46.31 5.68 -10.01
CA ALA A 207 -47.68 6.06 -9.69
C ALA A 207 -47.75 7.44 -9.00
N ALA A 208 -46.82 7.73 -8.08
CA ALA A 208 -46.70 9.04 -7.45
C ALA A 208 -46.27 10.15 -8.44
N VAL A 209 -45.41 9.83 -9.41
CA VAL A 209 -44.99 10.74 -10.49
C VAL A 209 -46.13 10.99 -11.48
N VAL A 210 -46.92 9.97 -11.85
CA VAL A 210 -48.10 10.13 -12.71
C VAL A 210 -49.17 10.96 -11.99
N LEU A 211 -49.41 10.72 -10.70
CA LEU A 211 -50.36 11.50 -9.90
C LEU A 211 -49.88 12.95 -9.70
N GLY A 212 -48.57 13.15 -9.50
CA GLY A 212 -47.94 14.46 -9.44
C GLY A 212 -47.95 15.22 -10.78
N LEU A 213 -47.80 14.53 -11.91
CA LEU A 213 -47.90 15.10 -13.26
C LEU A 213 -49.35 15.49 -13.61
N LEU A 214 -50.35 14.74 -13.13
CA LEU A 214 -51.77 15.06 -13.28
C LEU A 214 -52.15 16.32 -12.48
N LEU A 215 -51.60 16.48 -11.27
CA LEU A 215 -51.77 17.69 -10.44
C LEU A 215 -51.00 18.90 -11.01
N ALA A 216 -49.82 18.68 -11.58
CA ALA A 216 -49.01 19.74 -12.20
C ALA A 216 -49.53 20.21 -13.57
N ALA A 217 -50.49 19.51 -14.17
CA ALA A 217 -51.17 19.90 -15.41
C ALA A 217 -52.27 20.97 -15.21
N LEU A 218 -52.74 21.20 -13.97
CA LEU A 218 -53.79 22.20 -13.68
C LEU A 218 -53.26 23.61 -13.38
N THR A 219 -51.97 23.79 -13.15
CA THR A 219 -51.42 25.11 -12.81
C THR A 219 -50.04 25.29 -13.42
N ARG A 220 -49.97 25.91 -14.60
CA ARG A 220 -48.73 26.51 -15.12
C ARG A 220 -49.01 27.90 -15.66
N PRO A 221 -48.04 28.82 -15.51
CA PRO A 221 -47.37 29.28 -16.72
C PRO A 221 -45.83 29.20 -16.70
N ALA A 222 -45.31 29.29 -17.93
CA ALA A 222 -43.97 29.21 -18.55
C ALA A 222 -42.71 29.66 -17.78
N VAL A 223 -41.60 28.87 -17.75
CA VAL A 223 -40.34 28.81 -18.59
C VAL A 223 -39.51 30.14 -18.65
N THR A 224 -38.17 30.27 -18.54
CA THR A 224 -36.93 29.49 -18.92
C THR A 224 -35.67 30.09 -18.18
N PRO A 225 -34.36 29.73 -18.41
CA PRO A 225 -33.37 29.41 -17.35
C PRO A 225 -32.12 30.33 -17.28
N ALA A 226 -31.24 30.15 -16.27
CA ALA A 226 -29.84 30.63 -16.31
C ALA A 226 -28.91 29.87 -15.32
N GLU A 227 -27.63 29.80 -15.70
CA GLU A 227 -26.47 29.05 -15.19
C GLU A 227 -25.98 29.38 -13.75
N PRO A 228 -25.04 28.56 -13.19
CA PRO A 228 -24.57 28.69 -11.82
C PRO A 228 -23.41 29.69 -11.65
N ASP A 229 -23.52 30.56 -10.65
CA ASP A 229 -22.41 31.33 -10.09
C ASP A 229 -21.60 30.48 -9.12
N HIS A 230 -20.29 30.44 -9.30
CA HIS A 230 -19.33 29.99 -8.28
C HIS A 230 -18.38 31.15 -7.96
N SER A 231 -18.59 31.78 -6.80
CA SER A 231 -17.62 32.65 -6.15
C SER A 231 -16.89 31.94 -5.01
N ALA A 232 -15.59 31.80 -5.25
CA ALA A 232 -14.42 31.82 -4.36
C ALA A 232 -14.58 31.78 -2.83
N SER A 233 -13.67 31.02 -2.19
CA SER A 233 -13.02 31.47 -0.95
C SER A 233 -11.57 30.97 -0.80
N ALA A 234 -10.67 31.95 -0.79
CA ALA A 234 -9.33 32.13 -0.22
C ALA A 234 -8.49 31.00 0.44
N ARG A 235 -7.18 31.05 0.08
CA ARG A 235 -5.90 30.60 0.71
C ARG A 235 -5.79 30.90 2.23
N PRO A 236 -4.90 30.25 3.04
CA PRO A 236 -3.43 30.39 2.90
C PRO A 236 -2.55 29.17 3.25
N THR A 237 -1.30 29.28 2.79
CA THR A 237 -0.07 28.54 3.12
C THR A 237 0.23 28.44 4.63
N ALA A 238 0.69 27.27 5.12
CA ALA A 238 1.70 27.15 6.20
C ALA A 238 2.18 25.70 6.40
N GLU A 239 3.50 25.53 6.22
CA GLU A 239 4.47 24.61 6.81
C GLU A 239 4.05 23.26 7.43
N ALA A 240 4.63 22.21 6.83
CA ALA A 240 4.60 20.83 7.26
C ALA A 240 5.43 20.57 8.53
N PRO A 241 5.00 19.62 9.38
CA PRO A 241 5.92 19.01 10.32
C PRO A 241 6.29 17.57 9.87
N LEU A 242 7.60 17.30 9.93
CA LEU A 242 8.40 16.13 9.50
C LEU A 242 7.86 14.73 9.87
N SER A 243 7.30 14.01 8.91
CA SER A 243 7.06 12.56 8.96
C SER A 243 8.33 11.79 8.63
N ILE A 244 8.76 10.88 9.51
CA ILE A 244 9.76 9.86 9.12
C ILE A 244 9.05 8.95 8.13
N ALA A 245 9.31 9.19 6.84
CA ALA A 245 8.87 8.35 5.74
C ALA A 245 9.49 6.97 5.93
N ALA A 246 8.73 5.90 5.71
CA ALA A 246 9.35 4.61 5.49
C ALA A 246 10.24 4.77 4.25
N VAL A 247 11.53 4.49 4.40
CA VAL A 247 12.52 4.65 3.35
C VAL A 247 12.82 3.26 2.80
N LEU A 248 12.56 3.03 1.53
CA LEU A 248 13.17 1.94 0.77
C LEU A 248 14.65 2.28 0.68
N GLN A 249 15.47 1.52 1.40
CA GLN A 249 16.92 1.70 1.39
C GLN A 249 17.54 1.02 0.18
N ASP A 250 18.62 1.61 -0.29
CA ASP A 250 19.47 1.07 -1.35
C ASP A 250 18.73 0.75 -2.67
N VAL A 251 17.70 1.53 -3.03
CA VAL A 251 16.96 1.31 -4.28
C VAL A 251 17.84 1.71 -5.47
N PRO A 252 18.16 0.80 -6.41
CA PRO A 252 18.99 1.12 -7.55
C PRO A 252 18.22 2.01 -8.53
N VAL A 253 18.72 3.23 -8.75
CA VAL A 253 18.20 4.15 -9.77
C VAL A 253 19.34 4.51 -10.72
N TYR A 254 19.12 4.36 -12.02
CA TYR A 254 20.08 4.78 -13.02
C TYR A 254 19.84 6.22 -13.42
N TYR A 255 20.92 6.99 -13.55
CA TYR A 255 20.92 8.35 -14.08
C TYR A 255 21.86 8.48 -15.27
N VAL A 256 21.58 9.46 -16.13
CA VAL A 256 22.46 9.79 -17.25
C VAL A 256 23.56 10.69 -16.70
N GLY A 257 24.80 10.23 -16.78
CA GLY A 257 25.93 10.96 -16.22
C GLY A 257 26.84 11.54 -17.28
N ARG A 258 27.49 12.65 -16.91
CA ARG A 258 28.63 13.28 -17.60
C ARG A 258 28.33 13.65 -19.05
N ALA A 259 29.36 14.13 -19.75
CA ALA A 259 29.26 14.43 -21.17
C ALA A 259 29.20 13.17 -22.07
N ASP A 260 29.47 11.97 -21.52
CA ASP A 260 29.52 10.72 -22.29
C ASP A 260 28.17 9.99 -22.37
N GLY A 261 27.16 10.47 -21.64
CA GLY A 261 25.77 9.98 -21.73
C GLY A 261 25.59 8.54 -21.23
N ARG A 262 26.52 8.04 -20.40
CA ARG A 262 26.43 6.71 -19.80
C ARG A 262 25.46 6.69 -18.63
N LEU A 263 25.02 5.49 -18.27
CA LEU A 263 24.13 5.25 -17.15
C LEU A 263 24.92 4.88 -15.89
N PHE A 264 24.83 5.72 -14.88
CA PHE A 264 25.44 5.49 -13.56
C PHE A 264 24.35 5.10 -12.58
N ARG A 265 24.64 4.10 -11.73
CA ARG A 265 23.72 3.60 -10.70
C ARG A 265 23.97 4.36 -9.41
N GLU A 266 22.91 4.92 -8.83
CA GLU A 266 22.87 5.40 -7.45
C GLU A 266 21.97 4.48 -6.62
N LEU A 267 22.34 4.21 -5.36
CA LEU A 267 21.50 3.47 -4.44
C LEU A 267 20.78 4.48 -3.56
N ARG A 268 19.46 4.55 -3.72
CA ARG A 268 18.65 5.65 -3.22
C ARG A 268 17.77 5.21 -2.07
N ASP A 269 17.80 6.05 -1.05
CA ASP A 269 16.84 6.05 0.03
C ASP A 269 15.57 6.77 -0.42
N LEU A 270 14.54 6.01 -0.80
CA LEU A 270 13.31 6.53 -1.37
C LEU A 270 12.13 6.39 -0.42
N PRO A 271 11.21 7.36 -0.34
CA PRO A 271 9.99 7.18 0.43
C PRO A 271 9.18 6.02 -0.16
N ALA A 272 8.68 5.12 0.68
CA ALA A 272 7.82 3.99 0.31
C ALA A 272 6.39 4.47 0.02
N THR A 273 6.24 5.27 -1.05
CA THR A 273 4.95 5.71 -1.58
C THR A 273 4.55 4.76 -2.71
N GLY A 274 3.66 3.80 -2.43
CA GLY A 274 3.18 2.83 -3.43
C GLY A 274 4.12 1.63 -3.60
N SER A 275 4.15 1.06 -4.81
CA SER A 275 5.05 -0.06 -5.11
C SER A 275 6.51 0.38 -5.18
N MET A 276 7.44 -0.55 -4.99
CA MET A 276 8.88 -0.27 -5.12
C MET A 276 9.23 0.29 -6.51
N SER A 277 8.56 -0.21 -7.56
CA SER A 277 8.69 0.29 -8.92
C SER A 277 8.16 1.71 -9.10
N GLU A 278 6.98 2.01 -8.53
CA GLU A 278 6.43 3.38 -8.56
C GLU A 278 7.29 4.37 -7.78
N ALA A 279 7.83 3.96 -6.63
CA ALA A 279 8.74 4.79 -5.84
C ALA A 279 10.05 5.07 -6.59
N ALA A 280 10.66 4.03 -7.18
CA ALA A 280 11.89 4.16 -7.96
C ALA A 280 11.69 5.02 -9.21
N LEU A 281 10.62 4.77 -9.97
CA LEU A 281 10.31 5.56 -11.16
C LEU A 281 9.88 6.98 -10.79
N GLY A 282 9.12 7.15 -9.71
CA GLY A 282 8.75 8.47 -9.19
C GLY A 282 9.98 9.29 -8.79
N ALA A 283 10.99 8.66 -8.18
CA ALA A 283 12.26 9.29 -7.87
C ALA A 283 13.08 9.60 -9.12
N LEU A 284 13.12 8.67 -10.09
CA LEU A 284 13.76 8.87 -11.38
C LEU A 284 13.18 10.10 -12.11
N LEU A 285 11.87 10.35 -11.99
CA LEU A 285 11.20 11.51 -12.60
C LEU A 285 11.39 12.82 -11.82
N ASN A 286 11.41 12.77 -10.48
CA ASN A 286 11.21 13.98 -9.66
C ASN A 286 12.32 14.28 -8.64
N VAL A 287 13.24 13.36 -8.40
CA VAL A 287 14.33 13.52 -7.41
C VAL A 287 15.65 13.75 -8.13
N ALA A 288 16.34 14.83 -7.75
CA ALA A 288 17.65 15.13 -8.29
C ALA A 288 18.68 14.05 -7.91
N PRO A 289 19.61 13.69 -8.82
CA PRO A 289 20.71 12.77 -8.51
C PRO A 289 21.57 13.28 -7.35
N LEU A 290 22.24 12.37 -6.62
CA LEU A 290 23.20 12.75 -5.59
C LEU A 290 24.44 13.37 -6.22
N ASP A 291 24.89 12.82 -7.35
CA ASP A 291 26.01 13.35 -8.11
C ASP A 291 25.55 14.53 -8.99
N PRO A 292 26.10 15.75 -8.81
CA PRO A 292 25.72 16.92 -9.59
C PRO A 292 26.09 16.82 -11.07
N GLU A 293 26.94 15.87 -11.46
CA GLU A 293 27.26 15.60 -12.86
C GLU A 293 26.27 14.64 -13.54
N TYR A 294 25.27 14.15 -12.78
CA TYR A 294 24.22 13.28 -13.30
C TYR A 294 22.91 14.06 -13.48
N GLU A 295 22.08 13.58 -14.40
CA GLU A 295 20.76 14.10 -14.66
C GLU A 295 19.75 12.98 -14.95
N SER A 296 18.47 13.27 -14.72
CA SER A 296 17.40 12.45 -15.27
C SER A 296 17.15 12.84 -16.71
N ALA A 297 16.96 11.85 -17.59
CA ALA A 297 16.58 12.11 -18.98
C ALA A 297 15.11 12.51 -19.14
N TRP A 298 14.32 12.36 -18.08
CA TRP A 298 12.88 12.61 -18.04
C TRP A 298 12.56 13.99 -17.47
N SER A 299 11.40 14.53 -17.87
CA SER A 299 10.83 15.70 -17.22
C SER A 299 10.07 15.30 -15.94
N PRO A 300 9.88 16.24 -14.99
CA PRO A 300 9.02 16.01 -13.85
C PRO A 300 7.60 15.57 -14.27
N GLY A 301 7.07 14.56 -13.58
CA GLY A 301 5.82 13.91 -13.96
C GLY A 301 5.36 12.88 -12.93
N GLN A 302 4.24 12.23 -13.22
CA GLN A 302 3.65 11.19 -12.36
C GLN A 302 3.76 9.82 -13.00
N VAL A 303 4.03 8.81 -12.17
CA VAL A 303 3.82 7.39 -12.52
C VAL A 303 2.36 7.08 -12.22
N LEU A 304 1.62 6.67 -13.24
CA LEU A 304 0.19 6.38 -13.14
C LEU A 304 -0.05 4.90 -12.84
N SER A 305 0.73 4.02 -13.46
CA SER A 305 0.78 2.60 -13.13
C SER A 305 2.09 1.96 -13.59
N VAL A 306 2.45 0.86 -12.94
CA VAL A 306 3.48 -0.08 -13.40
C VAL A 306 2.91 -1.48 -13.33
N GLU A 307 2.68 -2.09 -14.49
CA GLU A 307 2.16 -3.45 -14.60
C GLU A 307 3.27 -4.39 -15.04
N VAL A 308 3.44 -5.50 -14.33
CA VAL A 308 4.46 -6.51 -14.62
C VAL A 308 3.77 -7.82 -14.97
N ASP A 309 3.98 -8.32 -16.18
CA ASP A 309 3.50 -9.63 -16.66
C ASP A 309 4.68 -10.43 -17.23
N GLY A 310 5.23 -11.33 -16.40
CA GLY A 310 6.42 -12.10 -16.75
C GLY A 310 7.64 -11.21 -16.98
N ASP A 311 8.10 -11.14 -18.24
CA ASP A 311 9.20 -10.27 -18.67
C ASP A 311 8.71 -8.93 -19.25
N ALA A 312 7.40 -8.76 -19.47
CA ALA A 312 6.82 -7.55 -20.00
C ALA A 312 6.48 -6.58 -18.86
N VAL A 313 6.90 -5.33 -18.99
CA VAL A 313 6.63 -4.28 -18.02
C VAL A 313 5.96 -3.12 -18.73
N THR A 314 4.71 -2.81 -18.41
CA THR A 314 3.99 -1.66 -18.95
C THR A 314 4.04 -0.52 -17.94
N VAL A 315 4.60 0.61 -18.34
CA VAL A 315 4.73 1.81 -17.52
C VAL A 315 3.84 2.90 -18.09
N ASP A 316 2.83 3.31 -17.34
CA ASP A 316 2.00 4.45 -17.69
C ASP A 316 2.45 5.69 -16.93
N LEU A 317 2.81 6.75 -17.67
CA LEU A 317 3.28 8.00 -17.12
C LEU A 317 2.36 9.14 -17.53
N SER A 318 2.31 10.20 -16.73
CA SER A 318 1.66 11.44 -17.15
C SER A 318 2.30 12.00 -18.42
N ALA A 319 1.53 12.60 -19.33
CA ALA A 319 2.09 13.20 -20.56
C ALA A 319 3.21 14.22 -20.29
N ASN A 320 3.18 14.91 -19.15
CA ASN A 320 4.21 15.88 -18.75
C ASN A 320 5.61 15.26 -18.59
N ALA A 321 5.71 13.97 -18.23
CA ALA A 321 7.00 13.29 -18.09
C ALA A 321 7.79 13.25 -19.40
N TYR A 322 7.10 13.38 -20.54
CA TYR A 322 7.68 13.37 -21.87
C TYR A 322 7.97 14.77 -22.43
N ALA A 323 7.57 15.84 -21.74
CA ALA A 323 7.45 17.17 -22.33
C ALA A 323 8.76 17.75 -22.90
N GLU A 324 9.91 17.49 -22.26
CA GLU A 324 11.21 18.00 -22.71
C GLU A 324 12.01 16.97 -23.54
N ILE A 325 11.41 15.81 -23.85
CA ILE A 325 12.02 14.78 -24.67
C ILE A 325 11.79 15.12 -26.15
N LEU A 326 12.51 16.13 -26.63
CA LEU A 326 12.32 16.72 -27.96
C LEU A 326 13.25 16.15 -29.03
N THR A 327 14.23 15.32 -28.65
CA THR A 327 15.21 14.76 -29.59
C THR A 327 15.28 13.23 -29.50
N PRO A 328 15.58 12.52 -30.60
CA PRO A 328 15.73 11.06 -30.58
C PRO A 328 16.83 10.58 -29.62
N LEU A 329 17.92 11.34 -29.48
CA LEU A 329 19.00 11.02 -28.55
C LEU A 329 18.52 11.11 -27.09
N ARG A 330 17.75 12.15 -26.73
CA ARG A 330 17.15 12.26 -25.40
C ARG A 330 16.16 11.13 -25.14
N ALA A 331 15.32 10.79 -26.13
CA ALA A 331 14.37 9.68 -26.01
C ALA A 331 15.10 8.33 -25.82
N LEU A 332 16.20 8.10 -26.54
CA LEU A 332 17.04 6.91 -26.35
C LEU A 332 17.61 6.85 -24.93
N SER A 333 18.17 7.95 -24.42
CA SER A 333 18.68 8.01 -23.05
C SER A 333 17.59 7.76 -22.01
N ALA A 334 16.40 8.36 -22.18
CA ALA A 334 15.26 8.17 -21.27
C ALA A 334 14.77 6.72 -21.24
N ARG A 335 14.63 6.07 -22.41
CA ARG A 335 14.29 4.65 -22.50
C ARG A 335 15.31 3.78 -21.78
N ARG A 336 16.61 3.96 -22.08
CA ARG A 336 17.69 3.19 -21.45
C ARG A 336 17.69 3.40 -19.92
N GLN A 337 17.57 4.63 -19.46
CA GLN A 337 17.56 4.94 -18.03
C GLN A 337 16.47 4.15 -17.29
N MET A 338 15.24 4.14 -17.83
CA MET A 338 14.11 3.44 -17.22
C MET A 338 14.25 1.92 -17.33
N VAL A 339 14.63 1.39 -18.49
CA VAL A 339 14.81 -0.06 -18.71
C VAL A 339 15.85 -0.64 -17.77
N TYR A 340 16.99 0.02 -17.58
CA TYR A 340 18.04 -0.48 -16.69
C TYR A 340 17.65 -0.39 -15.21
N THR A 341 16.94 0.66 -14.83
CA THR A 341 16.36 0.79 -13.48
C THR A 341 15.39 -0.35 -13.20
N LEU A 342 14.42 -0.59 -14.08
CA LEU A 342 13.42 -1.66 -13.91
C LEU A 342 14.04 -3.06 -13.96
N ALA A 343 15.02 -3.29 -14.84
CA ALA A 343 15.70 -4.58 -14.92
C ALA A 343 16.37 -4.98 -13.60
N GLU A 344 17.11 -4.06 -13.00
CA GLU A 344 17.79 -4.32 -11.73
C GLU A 344 16.79 -4.38 -10.57
N LEU A 345 15.83 -3.46 -10.54
CA LEU A 345 14.83 -3.37 -9.48
C LEU A 345 13.92 -4.61 -9.41
N LEU A 346 13.47 -5.11 -10.56
CA LEU A 346 12.56 -6.26 -10.64
C LEU A 346 13.33 -7.59 -10.65
N GLY A 347 14.66 -7.56 -10.74
CA GLY A 347 15.47 -8.77 -10.92
C GLY A 347 15.23 -9.48 -12.26
N ILE A 348 14.65 -8.79 -13.24
CA ILE A 348 14.39 -9.32 -14.58
C ILE A 348 15.59 -8.96 -15.47
N PRO A 349 16.39 -9.93 -15.93
CA PRO A 349 17.62 -9.63 -16.66
C PRO A 349 17.36 -8.96 -18.02
N GLU A 350 16.27 -9.33 -18.70
CA GLU A 350 15.90 -8.84 -20.03
C GLU A 350 14.42 -8.42 -20.05
N PRO A 351 14.04 -7.30 -19.41
CA PRO A 351 12.65 -6.85 -19.41
C PRO A 351 12.28 -6.25 -20.76
N ARG A 352 11.02 -6.43 -21.16
CA ARG A 352 10.40 -5.77 -22.31
C ARG A 352 9.53 -4.64 -21.82
N VAL A 353 10.06 -3.41 -21.84
CA VAL A 353 9.36 -2.24 -21.28
C VAL A 353 8.49 -1.58 -22.36
N PHE A 354 7.20 -1.43 -22.06
CA PHE A 354 6.22 -0.71 -22.86
C PHE A 354 5.85 0.59 -22.14
N PHE A 355 5.57 1.65 -22.89
CA PHE A 355 5.23 2.95 -22.35
C PHE A 355 3.82 3.36 -22.75
N LEU A 356 3.09 3.98 -21.82
CA LEU A 356 1.82 4.66 -22.05
C LEU A 356 1.92 6.12 -21.56
N ALA A 357 1.08 6.97 -22.13
CA ALA A 357 0.93 8.35 -21.70
C ALA A 357 -0.53 8.61 -21.34
N ASP A 358 -0.82 8.85 -20.06
CA ASP A 358 -2.17 9.05 -19.52
C ASP A 358 -3.15 7.94 -19.94
N GLY A 359 -2.70 6.68 -19.88
CA GLY A 359 -3.46 5.50 -20.31
C GLY A 359 -3.63 5.35 -21.82
N GLY A 360 -3.03 6.26 -22.61
CA GLY A 360 -3.07 6.30 -24.06
C GLY A 360 -1.73 6.00 -24.73
N PRO A 361 -1.66 6.12 -26.07
CA PRO A 361 -0.42 5.86 -26.80
C PRO A 361 0.65 6.90 -26.45
N PRO A 362 1.91 6.49 -26.23
CA PRO A 362 2.99 7.40 -25.88
C PRO A 362 3.46 8.21 -27.12
N PRO A 363 4.41 9.15 -26.96
CA PRO A 363 5.05 9.81 -28.11
C PRO A 363 5.69 8.79 -29.07
N PRO A 364 5.83 9.12 -30.37
CA PRO A 364 6.28 8.16 -31.39
C PRO A 364 7.59 7.42 -31.05
N GLU A 365 8.56 8.11 -30.44
CA GLU A 365 9.85 7.53 -30.05
C GLU A 365 9.76 6.45 -28.96
N PHE A 366 8.63 6.37 -28.25
CA PHE A 366 8.35 5.41 -27.20
C PHE A 366 7.33 4.33 -27.62
N ARG A 367 6.90 4.33 -28.89
CA ARG A 367 6.02 3.27 -29.41
C ARG A 367 6.85 2.11 -29.90
N THR A 368 6.50 0.92 -29.43
CA THR A 368 7.11 -0.34 -29.88
C THR A 368 6.09 -1.46 -29.78
N GLY A 369 6.15 -2.43 -30.70
CA GLY A 369 5.34 -3.65 -30.63
C GLY A 369 5.98 -4.77 -29.81
N GLU A 370 7.30 -4.72 -29.60
CA GLU A 370 8.08 -5.78 -28.96
C GLU A 370 8.59 -5.40 -27.56
N GLY A 371 8.38 -4.15 -27.13
CA GLY A 371 8.94 -3.60 -25.90
C GLY A 371 10.39 -3.12 -26.07
N PHE A 372 10.88 -2.32 -25.14
CA PHE A 372 12.29 -1.89 -25.08
C PHE A 372 13.05 -2.77 -24.07
N GLY A 373 14.16 -3.35 -24.52
CA GLY A 373 15.02 -4.20 -23.69
C GLY A 373 16.38 -3.58 -23.40
N ARG A 374 17.21 -4.29 -22.61
CA ARG A 374 18.57 -3.85 -22.30
C ARG A 374 19.46 -3.98 -23.54
N GLU A 375 20.38 -3.04 -23.68
CA GLU A 375 21.39 -3.05 -24.74
C GLU A 375 22.74 -3.56 -24.20
N GLY A 376 22.68 -4.67 -23.47
CA GLY A 376 23.83 -5.26 -22.81
C GLY A 376 24.51 -4.31 -21.82
N SER A 377 25.85 -4.20 -21.89
CA SER A 377 26.64 -3.36 -20.98
C SER A 377 27.22 -2.11 -21.66
N THR A 378 26.86 -1.84 -22.93
CA THR A 378 27.35 -0.68 -23.69
C THR A 378 27.02 0.66 -23.04
N PRO A 379 25.78 0.92 -22.58
CA PRO A 379 25.45 2.22 -21.97
C PRO A 379 26.00 2.37 -20.55
N LEU A 380 26.65 1.35 -20.01
CA LEU A 380 27.16 1.31 -18.64
C LEU A 380 28.63 1.77 -18.56
N PRO A 381 29.08 2.37 -17.43
CA PRO A 381 30.48 2.68 -17.19
C PRO A 381 31.31 1.41 -16.98
N GLN A 382 32.63 1.57 -16.98
CA GLN A 382 33.58 0.48 -16.75
C GLN A 382 33.69 0.10 -15.28
N LEU A 383 33.49 1.06 -14.39
CA LEU A 383 33.59 0.94 -12.94
C LEU A 383 32.38 1.64 -12.30
N TRP A 384 31.77 0.97 -11.34
CA TRP A 384 30.79 1.52 -10.42
C TRP A 384 31.35 1.47 -9.01
N ILE A 385 31.28 2.58 -8.30
CA ILE A 385 31.52 2.62 -6.87
C ILE A 385 30.15 2.49 -6.20
N THR A 386 30.04 1.56 -5.26
CA THR A 386 28.82 1.34 -4.46
C THR A 386 28.92 2.08 -3.13
N ASP A 387 30.10 2.07 -2.51
CA ASP A 387 30.37 2.72 -1.22
C ASP A 387 31.81 3.26 -1.22
N PRO A 388 32.06 4.51 -0.77
CA PRO A 388 31.07 5.51 -0.38
C PRO A 388 30.33 6.11 -1.58
N GLN A 389 29.10 6.60 -1.37
CA GLN A 389 28.33 7.38 -2.34
C GLN A 389 28.68 8.88 -2.29
N ASN A 390 28.26 9.62 -3.32
CA ASN A 390 28.43 11.06 -3.31
C ASN A 390 27.67 11.68 -2.12
N LEU A 391 28.33 12.58 -1.39
CA LEU A 391 27.87 13.24 -0.14
C LEU A 391 27.99 12.40 1.14
N ASP A 392 28.52 11.18 1.10
CA ASP A 392 28.76 10.40 2.32
C ASP A 392 29.83 11.03 3.21
N GLN A 393 29.56 11.08 4.52
CA GLN A 393 30.53 11.50 5.52
C GLN A 393 31.29 10.29 6.06
N VAL A 394 32.52 10.13 5.60
CA VAL A 394 33.43 9.10 6.10
C VAL A 394 34.32 9.63 7.22
N ALA A 395 34.52 8.82 8.27
CA ALA A 395 35.42 9.16 9.37
C ALA A 395 36.87 9.31 8.87
N ALA A 396 37.64 10.19 9.50
CA ALA A 396 39.05 10.38 9.15
C ALA A 396 39.85 9.08 9.40
N GLY A 397 40.50 8.57 8.35
CA GLY A 397 41.22 7.30 8.39
C GLY A 397 41.31 6.62 7.01
N PRO A 398 41.76 5.36 6.95
CA PRO A 398 41.70 4.57 5.72
C PRO A 398 40.24 4.36 5.29
N ILE A 399 39.95 4.65 4.02
CA ILE A 399 38.61 4.50 3.42
C ILE A 399 38.56 3.19 2.64
N LEU A 400 37.56 2.36 2.93
CA LEU A 400 37.22 1.20 2.11
C LEU A 400 36.34 1.69 0.95
N ILE A 401 36.72 1.36 -0.28
CA ILE A 401 35.91 1.63 -1.48
C ILE A 401 35.45 0.29 -2.03
N THR A 402 34.14 0.10 -2.14
CA THR A 402 33.54 -1.10 -2.75
C THR A 402 32.82 -0.73 -4.04
N GLY A 403 32.74 -1.67 -4.96
CA GLY A 403 32.22 -1.38 -6.29
C GLY A 403 32.11 -2.61 -7.17
N VAL A 404 31.59 -2.39 -8.37
CA VAL A 404 31.46 -3.41 -9.42
C VAL A 404 32.26 -2.96 -10.62
N VAL A 405 33.01 -3.87 -11.24
CA VAL A 405 33.71 -3.62 -12.50
C VAL A 405 32.97 -4.34 -13.61
N LYS A 406 32.86 -3.69 -14.77
CA LYS A 406 32.28 -4.30 -15.96
C LYS A 406 33.03 -5.61 -16.31
N PRO A 407 32.33 -6.71 -16.59
CA PRO A 407 32.97 -7.98 -16.96
C PRO A 407 33.93 -7.80 -18.14
N GLY A 408 35.15 -8.33 -18.01
CA GLY A 408 36.21 -8.22 -19.03
C GLY A 408 37.18 -7.05 -18.82
N LEU A 409 37.00 -6.25 -17.78
CA LEU A 409 37.98 -5.25 -17.30
C LEU A 409 38.48 -5.70 -15.93
N GLY A 410 39.78 -5.98 -15.81
CA GLY A 410 40.41 -6.52 -14.61
C GLY A 410 40.75 -8.01 -14.78
N SER A 411 42.06 -8.29 -14.79
CA SER A 411 42.68 -9.62 -14.75
C SER A 411 42.71 -10.18 -13.34
#